data_AF-A0A359LV65-F1
#
_entry.id   AF-A0A359LV65-F1
#
_cell.length_a   1.000
_cell.length_b   1.000
_cell.length_c   1.000
_cell.angle_alpha   90.00
_cell.angle_beta   90.00
_cell.angle_gamma   90.00
#
_symmetry.space_group_name_H-M   'P 1'
#
loop_
_entity.id
_entity.type
_entity.pdbx_description
1 polymer ?
#
loop_
_entity_poly.entity_id
_entity_poly.type
_entity_poly.pdbx_seq_one_letter_code
_entity_poly.pdbx_strand_id
1 'polypeptide(L)' 'AATMVTAGVYMVARSSAIYSKAPLAMDAVAIIGLVTAVLAATIGITQFDIKKVYAYSTVSQLGY' A
#
# COMPACT_ATOMS: atom_id res chain seq x y z
N ALA A 1 0.71 -13.65 -4.01
CA ALA A 1 0.81 -12.19 -4.21
C ALA A 1 2.28 -11.76 -4.37
N ALA A 2 3.04 -12.36 -5.30
CA ALA A 2 4.51 -12.30 -5.25
C ALA A 2 5.18 -11.40 -6.31
N THR A 3 4.46 -10.94 -7.34
CA THR A 3 5.09 -10.26 -8.49
C THR A 3 4.60 -8.84 -8.71
N MET A 4 3.28 -8.62 -8.70
CA MET A 4 2.72 -7.29 -9.01
C MET A 4 2.92 -6.28 -7.85
N VAL A 5 2.90 -6.79 -6.63
CA VAL A 5 2.74 -5.97 -5.43
C VAL A 5 4.06 -5.53 -4.82
N THR A 6 5.06 -6.41 -4.87
CA THR A 6 6.44 -6.15 -4.45
C THR A 6 7.18 -5.23 -5.42
N ALA A 7 6.78 -5.19 -6.69
CA ALA A 7 7.36 -4.31 -7.70
C ALA A 7 7.16 -2.81 -7.38
N GLY A 8 6.00 -2.44 -6.82
CA GLY A 8 5.73 -1.07 -6.39
C GLY A 8 6.64 -0.61 -5.25
N VAL A 9 6.74 -1.44 -4.20
CA VAL A 9 7.63 -1.18 -3.05
C VAL A 9 9.10 -1.13 -3.49
N TYR A 10 9.51 -2.02 -4.39
CA TYR A 10 10.86 -2.02 -4.96
C TYR A 10 11.18 -0.73 -5.72
N MET A 11 10.25 -0.20 -6.51
CA MET A 11 10.43 1.04 -7.25
C MET A 11 10.63 2.24 -6.31
N VAL A 12 9.84 2.32 -5.23
CA VAL A 12 9.99 3.36 -4.20
C VAL A 12 11.35 3.22 -3.50
N ALA A 13 11.72 2.01 -3.09
CA ALA A 13 13.01 1.75 -2.43
C ALA A 13 14.21 2.09 -3.33
N ARG A 14 14.13 1.74 -4.63
CA ARG A 14 15.21 2.04 -5.59
C ARG A 14 15.31 3.52 -5.92
N SER A 15 14.21 4.25 -5.84
CA SER A 15 14.13 5.70 -6.05
C SER A 15 14.37 6.50 -4.76
N SER A 16 14.83 5.87 -3.67
CA SER A 16 15.07 6.51 -2.38
C SER A 16 15.96 7.76 -2.44
N ALA A 17 16.96 7.78 -3.32
CA ALA A 17 17.83 8.94 -3.53
C ALA A 17 17.12 10.15 -4.17
N ILE A 18 15.99 9.93 -4.84
CA ILE A 18 15.12 10.98 -5.41
C ILE A 18 14.14 11.45 -4.34
N TYR A 19 13.51 10.52 -3.62
CA TYR A 19 12.58 10.83 -2.53
C TYR A 19 13.23 11.57 -1.36
N SER A 20 14.50 11.30 -1.05
CA SER A 20 15.24 12.02 -0.01
C SER A 20 15.50 13.50 -0.33
N LYS A 21 15.52 13.86 -1.62
CA LYS A 21 15.66 15.25 -2.09
C LYS A 21 14.32 15.95 -2.32
N ALA A 22 13.21 15.20 -2.27
CA ALA A 22 11.86 15.69 -2.51
C ALA A 22 10.92 15.28 -1.36
N PRO A 23 11.02 15.96 -0.18
CA PRO A 23 10.24 15.61 1.01
C PRO A 23 8.73 15.63 0.78
N LEU A 24 8.23 16.56 -0.04
CA LEU A 24 6.81 16.61 -0.45
C LEU A 24 6.33 15.33 -1.16
N ALA A 25 7.19 14.72 -1.99
CA ALA A 25 6.85 13.49 -2.68
C ALA A 25 6.84 12.29 -1.72
N MET A 26 7.72 12.29 -0.71
CA MET A 26 7.75 11.26 0.32
C MET A 26 6.50 11.32 1.22
N ASP A 27 6.10 12.53 1.64
CA ASP A 27 4.88 12.74 2.42
C ASP A 27 3.63 12.34 1.65
N ALA A 28 3.56 12.64 0.35
CA ALA A 28 2.44 12.22 -0.49
C ALA A 28 2.30 10.69 -0.56
N VAL A 29 3.41 9.95 -0.72
CA VAL A 29 3.40 8.48 -0.73
C VAL A 29 2.96 7.92 0.63
N ALA A 30 3.43 8.52 1.74
CA ALA A 30 3.04 8.11 3.08
C ALA A 30 1.53 8.32 3.34
N ILE A 31 0.98 9.48 2.94
CA ILE A 31 -0.44 9.80 3.09
C ILE A 31 -1.30 8.85 2.25
N ILE A 32 -0.91 8.61 0.99
CA ILE A 32 -1.65 7.70 0.09
C ILE A 32 -1.60 6.26 0.64
N GLY A 33 -0.47 5.80 1.14
CA GLY A 33 -0.32 4.48 1.77
C GLY A 33 -1.26 4.32 2.98
N LEU A 34 -1.24 5.29 3.89
CA LEU A 34 -2.05 5.29 5.10
C LEU A 34 -3.56 5.29 4.79
N VAL A 35 -3.99 6.14 3.86
CA VAL A 35 -5.40 6.17 3.41
C VAL A 35 -5.80 4.84 2.77
N THR A 36 -4.94 4.26 1.94
CA THR A 36 -5.21 2.98 1.27
C THR A 36 -5.31 1.85 2.29
N ALA A 37 -4.47 1.84 3.32
CA ALA A 37 -4.52 0.84 4.40
C ALA A 37 -5.83 0.90 5.18
N VAL A 38 -6.23 2.10 5.61
CA VAL A 38 -7.46 2.29 6.40
C VAL A 38 -8.70 1.92 5.59
N LEU A 39 -8.77 2.33 4.32
CA LEU A 39 -9.90 1.99 3.44
C LEU A 39 -9.97 0.48 3.18
N ALA A 40 -8.84 -0.17 2.87
CA ALA A 40 -8.80 -1.60 2.64
C ALA A 40 -9.19 -2.42 3.88
N ALA A 41 -8.72 -2.02 5.07
CA ALA A 41 -9.11 -2.65 6.33
C ALA A 41 -10.61 -2.52 6.61
N THR A 42 -11.17 -1.33 6.39
CA THR A 42 -12.61 -1.06 6.63
C THR A 42 -13.49 -1.86 5.66
N ILE A 43 -13.11 -1.92 4.38
CA ILE A 43 -13.85 -2.70 3.38
C ILE A 43 -13.75 -4.20 3.67
N GLY A 44 -12.57 -4.68 4.09
CA GLY A 44 -12.32 -6.09 4.41
C GLY A 44 -13.22 -6.66 5.50
N ILE A 45 -13.60 -5.87 6.51
CA ILE A 45 -14.50 -6.30 7.60
C ILE A 45 -15.92 -6.59 7.10
N THR A 46 -16.38 -5.85 6.08
CA THR A 46 -17.73 -5.98 5.52
C THR A 46 -17.85 -7.04 4.42
N GLN A 47 -16.76 -7.70 4.04
CA GLN A 47 -16.81 -8.73 2.98
C GLN A 47 -17.25 -10.08 3.54
N PHE A 48 -18.30 -10.66 2.95
CA PHE A 48 -18.81 -11.99 3.29
C PHE A 48 -18.14 -13.14 2.53
N ASP A 49 -17.24 -12.83 1.58
CA ASP A 49 -16.47 -13.82 0.82
C ASP A 49 -15.02 -13.88 1.33
N ILE A 50 -14.59 -15.06 1.77
CA ILE A 50 -13.26 -15.30 2.34
C ILE A 50 -12.11 -14.91 1.39
N LYS A 51 -12.31 -15.04 0.06
CA LYS A 51 -11.30 -14.66 -0.92
C LYS A 51 -11.15 -13.15 -1.01
N LYS A 52 -12.25 -12.40 -0.86
CA LYS A 52 -12.21 -10.93 -0.84
C LYS A 52 -11.60 -10.43 0.46
N VAL A 53 -11.93 -11.02 1.61
CA VAL A 53 -11.30 -10.67 2.89
C VAL A 53 -9.78 -10.82 2.81
N TYR A 54 -9.29 -11.93 2.24
CA TYR A 54 -7.85 -12.15 2.08
C TYR A 54 -7.21 -11.16 1.09
N ALA A 55 -7.90 -10.83 -0.01
CA ALA A 55 -7.43 -9.82 -0.96
C ALA A 55 -7.31 -8.43 -0.31
N TYR A 56 -8.32 -7.97 0.43
CA TYR A 56 -8.28 -6.67 1.10
C TYR A 56 -7.25 -6.63 2.24
N SER A 57 -7.01 -7.75 2.92
CA SER A 57 -5.87 -7.90 3.85
C SER A 57 -4.53 -7.66 3.15
N THR A 58 -4.33 -8.24 1.95
CA THR A 58 -3.11 -7.97 1.18
C THR A 58 -3.02 -6.52 0.72
N VAL A 59 -4.14 -5.84 0.40
CA VAL A 59 -4.13 -4.42 0.03
C VAL A 59 -3.74 -3.54 1.23
N SER A 60 -4.29 -3.85 2.41
CA SER A 60 -3.96 -3.11 3.63
C SER A 60 -2.49 -3.26 4.03
N GLN A 61 -1.90 -4.44 3.81
CA GLN A 61 -0.49 -4.71 4.09
C GLN A 61 0.48 -3.98 3.15
N LEU A 62 0.01 -3.43 2.04
CA LEU A 62 0.83 -2.63 1.12
C LEU A 62 0.77 -1.14 1.41
N GLY A 63 -0.34 -0.71 2.01
CA GLY A 63 -0.48 0.66 2.49
C GLY A 63 0.23 0.89 3.84
N TYR A 64 0.51 -0.19 4.57
CA TYR A 64 1.36 -0.21 5.77
C TYR A 64 2.84 -0.16 5.40
#